data_AF-A0A2D6TQ04-F1
#
_entry.id   AF-A0A2D6TQ04-F1
#
_cell.length_a   1.000
_cell.length_b   1.000
_cell.length_c   1.000
_cell.angle_alpha   90.00
_cell.angle_beta   90.00
_cell.angle_gamma   90.00
#
_symmetry.space_group_name_H-M   'P 1'
#
loop_
_entity.id
_entity.type
_entity.pdbx_description
1 polymer ?
#
loop_
_entity_poly.entity_id
_entity_poly.type
_entity_poly.pdbx_seq_one_letter_code
_entity_poly.pdbx_strand_id
1 'polypeptide(L)'
;MKQPYDSSNSAHVDRAQNEEDISQNQLINDLKAVMDTKAGRNVLAWIFDLSKPHAISFTGNSTTFFNEGKRSVGVPLYAAIMENHPELYLKLIEETKGRTDE
;
A
#
# COMPACT_ATOMS: atom_id res chain seq x y z
N MET A 1 19.54 -27.66 -6.55
CA MET A 1 18.19 -27.80 -7.13
C MET A 1 17.19 -27.68 -5.98
N LYS A 2 16.37 -26.62 -5.90
CA LYS A 2 15.36 -26.49 -4.85
C LYS A 2 14.22 -27.47 -5.15
N GLN A 3 13.75 -28.20 -4.15
CA GLN A 3 12.62 -29.11 -4.26
C GLN A 3 11.35 -28.32 -4.70
N PRO A 4 10.50 -28.87 -5.58
CA PRO A 4 9.28 -28.20 -6.03
C PRO A 4 8.27 -28.04 -4.89
N TYR A 5 7.51 -26.94 -4.90
CA TYR A 5 6.47 -26.64 -3.91
C TYR A 5 5.29 -27.61 -4.06
N ASP A 6 4.92 -28.27 -2.95
CA ASP A 6 3.80 -29.21 -2.88
C ASP A 6 2.65 -28.62 -2.06
N SER A 7 1.61 -28.17 -2.75
CA SER A 7 0.38 -27.60 -2.17
C SER A 7 -0.51 -28.61 -1.44
N SER A 8 -0.20 -29.91 -1.52
CA SER A 8 -0.94 -30.97 -0.81
C SER A 8 -0.34 -31.32 0.55
N ASN A 9 0.82 -30.77 0.89
CA ASN A 9 1.49 -31.01 2.17
C ASN A 9 1.26 -29.84 3.14
N SER A 10 0.43 -30.06 4.17
CA SER A 10 0.02 -29.01 5.12
C SER A 10 1.19 -28.26 5.76
N ALA A 11 2.30 -28.94 6.05
CA ALA A 11 3.48 -28.31 6.65
C ALA A 11 4.16 -27.27 5.73
N HIS A 12 4.08 -27.43 4.40
CA HIS A 12 4.59 -26.44 3.45
C HIS A 12 3.65 -25.24 3.29
N VAL A 13 2.35 -25.47 3.39
CA VAL A 13 1.33 -24.42 3.36
C VAL A 13 1.43 -23.56 4.63
N ASP A 14 1.53 -24.18 5.80
CA ASP A 14 1.66 -23.48 7.09
C ASP A 14 2.94 -22.63 7.15
N ARG A 15 4.05 -23.13 6.60
CA ARG A 15 5.31 -22.39 6.56
C ARG A 15 5.23 -21.17 5.64
N ALA A 16 4.66 -21.33 4.45
CA ALA A 16 4.50 -20.23 3.51
C ALA A 16 3.59 -19.13 4.07
N GLN A 17 2.48 -19.53 4.70
CA GLN A 17 1.57 -18.60 5.38
C GLN A 17 2.27 -17.84 6.51
N ASN A 18 3.01 -18.55 7.37
CA ASN A 18 3.76 -17.92 8.45
C ASN A 18 4.83 -16.93 7.93
N GLU A 19 5.53 -17.26 6.85
CA GLU A 19 6.52 -16.37 6.23
C GLU A 19 5.86 -15.11 5.65
N GLU A 20 4.70 -15.26 5.01
CA GLU A 20 3.91 -14.14 4.48
C GLU A 20 3.39 -13.24 5.62
N ASP A 21 2.82 -13.82 6.67
CA ASP A 21 2.33 -13.08 7.84
C ASP A 21 3.46 -12.30 8.53
N ILE A 22 4.66 -12.89 8.67
CA ILE A 22 5.84 -12.18 9.20
C ILE A 22 6.20 -10.99 8.31
N SER A 23 6.19 -11.17 6.99
CA SER A 23 6.53 -10.11 6.05
C SER A 23 5.53 -8.95 6.08
N GLN A 24 4.24 -9.25 6.22
CA GLN A 24 3.18 -8.25 6.34
C GLN A 24 3.30 -7.47 7.66
N ASN A 25 3.52 -8.18 8.77
CA ASN A 25 3.74 -7.55 10.07
C ASN A 25 4.97 -6.63 10.05
N GLN A 26 6.05 -7.02 9.37
CA GLN A 26 7.22 -6.17 9.20
C GLN A 26 6.90 -4.92 8.38
N LEU A 27 6.18 -5.08 7.25
CA LEU A 27 5.77 -3.96 6.42
C LEU A 27 4.92 -2.94 7.19
N ILE A 28 3.99 -3.40 8.04
CA ILE A 28 3.15 -2.54 8.88
C ILE A 28 4.02 -1.72 9.85
N ASN A 29 4.99 -2.37 10.52
CA ASN A 29 5.91 -1.70 11.42
C ASN A 29 6.79 -0.67 10.71
N ASP A 30 7.28 -1.01 9.52
CA ASP A 30 8.12 -0.12 8.71
C ASP A 30 7.31 1.08 8.21
N LEU A 31 6.06 0.85 7.77
CA LEU A 31 5.14 1.92 7.38
C LEU A 31 4.89 2.88 8.52
N LYS A 32 4.63 2.36 9.73
CA LYS A 32 4.47 3.18 10.92
C LYS A 32 5.72 4.02 11.19
N ALA A 33 6.91 3.41 11.15
CA ALA A 33 8.17 4.10 11.40
C ALA A 33 8.43 5.24 10.39
N VAL A 34 8.12 5.01 9.11
CA VAL A 34 8.19 6.05 8.07
C VAL A 34 7.21 7.19 8.38
N MET A 35 5.96 6.84 8.68
CA MET A 35 4.87 7.79 8.94
C MET A 35 4.98 8.54 10.27
N ASP A 36 5.82 8.11 11.22
CA ASP A 36 6.07 8.83 12.46
C ASP A 36 6.73 10.21 12.18
N THR A 37 7.47 10.34 11.07
CA THR A 37 8.11 11.60 10.65
C THR A 37 7.25 12.41 9.68
N LYS A 38 7.34 13.75 9.74
CA LYS A 38 6.69 14.63 8.76
C LYS A 38 7.23 14.40 7.34
N ALA A 39 8.54 14.16 7.21
CA ALA A 39 9.17 13.88 5.92
C ALA A 39 8.60 12.61 5.28
N GLY A 40 8.43 11.53 6.05
CA GLY A 40 7.82 10.30 5.57
C GLY A 40 6.36 10.50 5.14
N ARG A 41 5.56 11.24 5.91
CA ARG A 41 4.18 11.59 5.52
C ARG A 41 4.14 12.43 4.24
N ASN A 42 5.08 13.35 4.02
CA ASN A 42 5.17 14.11 2.77
C ASN A 42 5.47 13.21 1.56
N VAL A 43 6.33 12.21 1.71
CA VAL A 43 6.62 11.23 0.65
C VAL A 43 5.38 10.40 0.34
N LEU A 44 4.70 9.90 1.38
CA LEU A 44 3.47 9.14 1.20
C LEU A 44 2.36 9.97 0.54
N ALA A 45 2.23 11.25 0.91
CA ALA A 45 1.30 12.15 0.24
C ALA A 45 1.61 12.29 -1.25
N TRP A 46 2.89 12.42 -1.62
CA TRP A 46 3.29 12.44 -3.03
C TRP A 46 2.98 11.11 -3.75
N ILE A 47 3.16 9.96 -3.09
CA ILE A 47 2.77 8.66 -3.66
C ILE A 47 1.26 8.59 -3.89
N PHE A 48 0.44 9.09 -2.94
CA PHE A 48 -1.00 9.12 -3.09
C PHE A 48 -1.48 10.06 -4.21
N ASP A 49 -0.81 11.18 -4.41
CA ASP A 49 -1.12 12.07 -5.53
C ASP A 49 -0.80 11.45 -6.90
N LEU A 50 0.28 10.64 -6.98
CA LEU A 50 0.63 9.93 -8.20
C LEU A 50 -0.32 8.78 -8.50
N SER A 51 -0.64 8.00 -7.47
CA SER A 51 -1.43 6.77 -7.57
C SER A 51 -2.93 7.03 -7.62
N LYS A 52 -3.40 8.15 -7.06
CA LYS A 52 -4.80 8.57 -6.96
C LYS A 52 -5.72 7.38 -6.57
N PRO A 53 -5.54 6.78 -5.38
CA PRO A 53 -6.17 5.52 -4.97
C PRO A 53 -7.71 5.60 -4.86
N HIS A 54 -8.30 6.79 -4.95
CA HIS A 54 -9.75 7.02 -4.95
C HIS A 54 -10.30 7.56 -6.27
N ALA A 55 -9.45 7.90 -7.25
CA ALA A 55 -9.91 8.48 -8.52
C ALA A 55 -10.54 7.43 -9.46
N ILE A 56 -11.52 7.87 -10.25
CA ILE A 56 -12.08 7.06 -11.34
C ILE A 56 -11.09 7.04 -12.51
N SER A 57 -10.66 5.86 -12.94
CA SER A 57 -9.67 5.72 -14.00
C SER A 57 -10.27 5.54 -15.41
N PHE A 58 -11.57 5.24 -15.52
CA PHE A 58 -12.18 4.91 -16.80
C PHE A 58 -12.23 6.12 -17.74
N THR A 59 -11.47 6.05 -18.82
CA THR A 59 -11.36 7.09 -19.85
C THR A 59 -11.80 6.61 -21.24
N GLY A 60 -12.15 5.33 -21.38
CA GLY A 60 -12.55 4.73 -22.66
C GLY A 60 -11.40 4.42 -23.63
N ASN A 61 -10.15 4.63 -23.23
CA ASN A 61 -8.96 4.30 -24.03
C ASN A 61 -7.82 3.74 -23.15
N SER A 62 -6.62 3.62 -23.73
CA SER A 62 -5.42 3.06 -23.07
C SER A 62 -5.01 3.78 -21.79
N THR A 63 -5.39 5.04 -21.62
CA THR A 63 -5.19 5.83 -20.40
C THR A 63 -5.87 5.17 -19.19
N THR A 64 -6.95 4.42 -19.41
CA THR A 64 -7.61 3.63 -18.35
C THR A 64 -6.63 2.63 -17.73
N PHE A 65 -5.95 1.83 -18.56
CA PHE A 65 -4.99 0.82 -18.08
C PHE A 65 -3.81 1.46 -17.35
N PHE A 66 -3.33 2.59 -17.86
CA PHE A 66 -2.25 3.33 -17.21
C PHE A 66 -2.66 3.86 -15.83
N ASN A 67 -3.84 4.48 -15.73
CA ASN A 67 -4.35 5.01 -14.46
C ASN A 67 -4.67 3.89 -13.46
N GLU A 68 -5.23 2.77 -13.92
CA GLU A 68 -5.44 1.58 -13.06
C GLU A 68 -4.12 0.98 -12.58
N GLY A 69 -3.08 0.93 -13.42
CA GLY A 69 -1.75 0.48 -13.01
C GLY A 69 -1.10 1.38 -11.95
N LYS A 70 -1.32 2.70 -12.00
CA LYS A 70 -0.89 3.61 -10.93
C LYS A 70 -1.72 3.41 -9.66
N ARG A 71 -3.03 3.26 -9.81
CA ARG A 71 -3.98 3.06 -8.71
C ARG A 71 -3.68 1.78 -7.93
N SER A 72 -3.30 0.70 -8.61
CA SER A 72 -2.97 -0.57 -7.98
C SER A 72 -1.77 -0.50 -7.02
N VAL A 73 -0.90 0.50 -7.15
CA VAL A 73 0.22 0.74 -6.21
C VAL A 73 -0.26 1.48 -4.96
N GLY A 74 -1.20 2.42 -5.10
CA GLY A 74 -1.70 3.23 -3.99
C GLY A 74 -2.74 2.52 -3.12
N VAL A 75 -3.59 1.67 -3.71
CA VAL A 75 -4.69 1.01 -2.99
C VAL A 75 -4.21 0.10 -1.85
N PRO A 76 -3.21 -0.80 -2.04
CA PRO A 76 -2.73 -1.64 -0.94
C PRO A 76 -2.08 -0.83 0.18
N LEU A 77 -1.34 0.22 -0.17
CA LEU A 77 -0.70 1.12 0.78
C LEU A 77 -1.74 1.85 1.64
N TYR A 78 -2.78 2.39 1.00
CA TYR A 78 -3.90 3.02 1.69
C TYR A 78 -4.60 2.03 2.64
N ALA A 79 -4.91 0.82 2.16
CA ALA A 79 -5.57 -0.21 2.97
C ALA A 79 -4.74 -0.56 4.21
N ALA A 80 -3.45 -0.85 4.04
CA ALA A 80 -2.55 -1.20 5.15
C ALA A 80 -2.50 -0.10 6.22
N ILE A 81 -2.46 1.17 5.81
CA ILE A 81 -2.45 2.30 6.75
C ILE A 81 -3.80 2.44 7.45
N MET A 82 -4.91 2.35 6.73
CA MET A 82 -6.24 2.51 7.33
C MET A 82 -6.62 1.39 8.29
N GLU A 83 -6.13 0.17 8.05
CA GLU A 83 -6.38 -0.99 8.91
C GLU A 83 -5.55 -0.96 10.21
N ASN A 84 -4.33 -0.42 10.16
CA ASN A 84 -3.39 -0.52 11.27
C ASN A 84 -3.12 0.82 12.00
N HIS A 85 -3.08 1.92 11.25
CA HIS A 85 -2.67 3.26 11.74
C HIS A 85 -3.48 4.42 11.11
N PRO A 86 -4.83 4.40 11.20
CA PRO A 86 -5.67 5.43 10.57
C PRO A 86 -5.39 6.85 11.08
N GLU A 87 -4.92 7.00 12.31
CA GLU A 87 -4.52 8.29 12.91
C GLU A 87 -3.36 8.95 12.16
N LEU A 88 -2.42 8.16 11.62
CA LEU A 88 -1.30 8.69 10.85
C LEU A 88 -1.75 9.19 9.48
N TYR A 89 -2.79 8.56 8.89
CA TYR A 89 -3.42 9.04 7.67
C TYR A 89 -4.17 10.35 7.88
N LEU A 90 -4.91 10.48 8.99
CA LEU A 90 -5.57 11.74 9.35
C LEU A 90 -4.56 12.88 9.51
N LYS A 91 -3.44 12.60 10.18
CA LYS A 91 -2.34 13.56 10.34
C LYS A 91 -1.71 13.94 9.00
N LEU A 92 -1.50 12.98 8.11
CA LEU A 92 -1.03 13.24 6.75
C LEU A 92 -1.98 14.21 6.05
N ILE A 93 -3.29 13.92 6.02
CA ILE A 93 -4.29 14.79 5.39
C ILE A 93 -4.26 16.19 5.98
N GLU A 94 -4.23 16.30 7.31
CA GLU A 94 -4.19 17.59 7.99
C GLU A 94 -2.97 18.43 7.59
N GLU A 95 -1.79 17.80 7.54
CA GLU A 95 -0.53 18.45 7.15
C GLU A 95 -0.45 18.79 5.66
N THR A 96 -1.26 18.13 4.82
CA THR A 96 -1.29 18.32 3.38
C THR A 96 -2.54 19.03 2.88
N LYS A 97 -3.39 19.56 3.78
CA LYS A 97 -4.53 20.40 3.42
C LYS A 97 -4.06 21.52 2.47
N GLY A 98 -4.62 21.54 1.26
CA GLY A 98 -4.23 22.49 0.21
C GLY A 98 -3.37 21.90 -0.92
N ARG A 99 -2.99 20.62 -0.88
CA ARG A 99 -2.45 19.89 -2.05
C ARG A 99 -3.50 19.56 -3.13
N THR A 100 -4.78 19.87 -2.89
CA THR A 100 -5.95 19.46 -3.69
C THR A 100 -5.69 19.49 -5.21
N ASP A 101 -5.65 18.27 -5.76
CA ASP A 101 -6.25 17.81 -7.01
C ASP A 101 -6.32 18.80 -8.18
N GLU A 102 -5.15 19.12 -8.76
CA GLU A 102 -5.07 19.44 -10.20
C GLU A 102 -4.96 18.16 -11.06
#